data_AF-A0A963XRD7-F1
#
_entry.id   AF-A0A963XRD7-F1
#
_cell.length_a   1.000
_cell.length_b   1.000
_cell.length_c   1.000
_cell.angle_alpha   90.00
_cell.angle_beta   90.00
_cell.angle_gamma   90.00
#
_symmetry.space_group_name_H-M   'P 1'
#
loop_
_entity.id
_entity.type
_entity.pdbx_description
1 polymer ?
#
loop_
_entity_poly.entity_id
_entity_poly.type
_entity_poly.pdbx_seq_one_letter_code
_entity_poly.pdbx_strand_id
1 'polypeptide(L)'
;MRHDVSLADRFDLTKSSVLLNGTQALVRLMLVQKERDRRAGLHTGGYVSGYRGSPLGAVDQQMAREDKLLRANDILFRPGLNEDLAATAIWGTQQAELRGEGKYDGVFALWYGKGPGVDRSGDVMRHANMAGTSPHGGVLMAMGDDHTGESSTVCHQSDWALVDAYMPIVSPAGVQEILDFGLYGFALSRFSGLWVGLKTMKDTVEVTSVVDGGLDRMAFVTPDFPMPEGGLNIRLKDHWIAQEARMIDHKRFAAEAFARANRIDRRVWGKPGARIGFVAAGKNWLDLTHALDLLGIDAAEAERLGITTYKIGQTFPLDMTSFHDWAEGLDLIVVVEEKRKLIEVQIKEAIFDDRRGRRVYGWYKSGAGGMHEDELFPTRMALDPVMVAARIGDILVEEGRGTDRVKAALQVIGDAQKSANTQDLAARLPYFCSGCPHNTSTKVPEGSRAYAGIGCHFMVQWMDRSTTGFTHMGGEGANWIGEAPFSTRAHVFQNLGDGTYNHSGVLAIRAALAAGTNITYKILFNDAVAMTGGQTNEGGLTADRIAREVQAMGVGHIAVVVDEKEDLDRGRFPSGIAFHPREELLKVEEKFRDISGVSVILYV
;
A
#
# COMPACT_ATOMS: atom_id res chain seq x y z
N MET A 1 17.53 17.14 -33.33
CA MET A 1 16.09 17.09 -33.65
C MET A 1 15.34 17.41 -32.36
N ARG A 2 14.58 18.51 -32.29
CA ARG A 2 13.65 18.72 -31.17
C ARG A 2 12.51 17.73 -31.39
N HIS A 3 12.40 16.73 -30.52
CA HIS A 3 11.19 15.91 -30.49
C HIS A 3 10.02 16.81 -30.08
N ASP A 4 8.96 16.80 -30.87
CA ASP A 4 7.70 17.43 -30.49
C ASP A 4 7.08 16.54 -29.43
N VAL A 5 7.17 16.97 -28.16
CA VAL A 5 6.75 16.19 -26.98
C VAL A 5 5.41 16.72 -26.51
N SER A 6 4.39 15.87 -26.50
CA SER A 6 3.05 16.17 -26.01
C SER A 6 2.78 15.45 -24.69
N LEU A 7 1.95 16.04 -23.82
CA LEU A 7 1.46 15.34 -22.63
C LEU A 7 0.70 14.05 -22.99
N ALA A 8 0.10 13.98 -24.18
CA ALA A 8 -0.61 12.79 -24.68
C ALA A 8 0.32 11.61 -24.98
N ASP A 9 1.62 11.85 -25.22
CA ASP A 9 2.60 10.79 -25.55
C ASP A 9 2.73 9.74 -24.44
N ARG A 10 2.36 10.10 -23.21
CA ARG A 10 2.44 9.22 -22.04
C ARG A 10 1.63 7.93 -22.17
N PHE A 11 0.57 7.91 -22.98
CA PHE A 11 -0.26 6.72 -23.21
C PHE A 11 -0.19 6.21 -24.66
N ASP A 12 0.59 6.88 -25.52
CA ASP A 12 0.92 6.37 -26.84
C ASP A 12 1.95 5.24 -26.69
N LEU A 13 1.53 4.02 -27.02
CA LEU A 13 2.37 2.82 -26.92
C LEU A 13 3.44 2.74 -28.02
N THR A 14 3.39 3.59 -29.03
CA THR A 14 4.43 3.69 -30.07
C THR A 14 5.65 4.50 -29.61
N LYS A 15 5.50 5.28 -28.53
CA LYS A 15 6.58 6.09 -27.94
C LYS A 15 7.36 5.26 -26.92
N SER A 16 8.68 5.22 -27.09
CA SER A 16 9.58 4.60 -26.11
C SER A 16 9.94 5.57 -24.98
N SER A 17 10.31 6.82 -25.25
CA SER A 17 10.61 7.79 -24.20
C SER A 17 9.36 8.56 -23.76
N VAL A 18 8.91 8.34 -22.52
CA VAL A 18 7.67 8.95 -21.98
C VAL A 18 7.88 9.51 -20.58
N LEU A 19 7.26 10.66 -20.28
CA LEU A 19 7.28 11.29 -18.96
C LEU A 19 6.07 10.83 -18.14
N LEU A 20 6.30 10.14 -17.03
CA LEU A 20 5.27 9.56 -16.18
C LEU A 20 5.56 9.78 -14.69
N ASN A 21 4.51 9.88 -13.88
CA ASN A 21 4.58 9.54 -12.46
C ASN A 21 4.06 8.11 -12.21
N GLY A 22 4.16 7.60 -10.98
CA GLY A 22 3.76 6.23 -10.67
C GLY A 22 2.28 5.92 -10.93
N THR A 23 1.37 6.84 -10.59
CA THR A 23 -0.07 6.62 -10.86
C THR A 23 -0.40 6.56 -12.36
N GLN A 24 0.29 7.37 -13.17
CA GLN A 24 0.16 7.31 -14.63
C GLN A 24 0.83 6.07 -15.21
N ALA A 25 1.93 5.61 -14.60
CA ALA A 25 2.56 4.35 -14.98
C ALA A 25 1.61 3.16 -14.77
N LEU A 26 0.75 3.15 -13.74
CA LEU A 26 -0.27 2.12 -13.57
C LEU A 26 -1.33 2.12 -14.69
N VAL A 27 -1.73 3.29 -15.20
CA VAL A 27 -2.62 3.38 -16.37
C VAL A 27 -1.91 2.80 -17.61
N ARG A 28 -0.67 3.24 -17.87
CA ARG A 28 0.11 2.76 -19.02
C ARG A 28 0.38 1.26 -18.91
N LEU A 29 0.66 0.75 -17.72
CA LEU A 29 0.89 -0.68 -17.46
C LEU A 29 -0.28 -1.54 -17.95
N MET A 30 -1.52 -1.13 -17.66
CA MET A 30 -2.71 -1.86 -18.13
C MET A 30 -2.82 -1.87 -19.66
N LEU A 31 -2.53 -0.74 -20.31
CA LEU A 31 -2.52 -0.63 -21.78
C LEU A 31 -1.42 -1.49 -22.40
N VAL A 32 -0.22 -1.49 -21.82
CA VAL A 32 0.91 -2.31 -22.28
C VAL A 32 0.59 -3.80 -22.13
N GLN A 33 0.00 -4.22 -21.01
CA GLN A 33 -0.38 -5.63 -20.81
C GLN A 33 -1.40 -6.10 -21.86
N LYS A 34 -2.44 -5.31 -22.13
CA LYS A 34 -3.43 -5.62 -23.19
C LYS A 34 -2.77 -5.77 -24.55
N GLU A 35 -1.88 -4.84 -24.91
CA GLU A 35 -1.20 -4.88 -26.21
C GLU A 35 -0.24 -6.07 -26.33
N ARG A 36 0.44 -6.44 -25.24
CA ARG A 36 1.28 -7.65 -25.21
C ARG A 36 0.46 -8.92 -25.39
N ASP A 37 -0.70 -9.02 -24.74
CA ASP A 37 -1.62 -10.14 -24.92
C ASP A 37 -2.13 -10.23 -26.36
N ARG A 38 -2.53 -9.10 -26.96
CA ARG A 38 -2.95 -9.03 -28.36
C ARG A 38 -1.85 -9.50 -29.32
N ARG A 39 -0.60 -9.10 -29.09
CA ARG A 39 0.57 -9.55 -29.87
C ARG A 39 0.86 -11.03 -29.70
N ALA A 40 0.54 -11.60 -28.54
CA ALA A 40 0.62 -13.03 -28.26
C ALA A 40 -0.59 -13.83 -28.80
N GLY A 41 -1.55 -13.17 -29.46
CA GLY A 41 -2.73 -13.80 -30.02
C GLY A 41 -3.88 -14.04 -29.03
N LEU A 42 -3.82 -13.44 -27.84
CA LEU A 42 -4.84 -13.55 -26.80
C LEU A 42 -5.85 -12.40 -26.88
N HIS A 43 -7.12 -12.72 -26.66
CA HIS A 43 -8.22 -11.78 -26.48
C HIS A 43 -8.57 -11.64 -25.00
N THR A 44 -7.72 -10.93 -24.24
CA THR A 44 -7.91 -10.69 -22.80
C THR A 44 -8.68 -9.41 -22.50
N GLY A 45 -9.39 -9.36 -21.37
CA GLY A 45 -9.94 -8.14 -20.80
C GLY A 45 -9.06 -7.61 -19.67
N GLY A 46 -9.17 -6.31 -19.36
CA GLY A 46 -8.51 -5.71 -18.18
C GLY A 46 -9.53 -5.26 -17.15
N TYR A 47 -9.23 -5.43 -15.86
CA TYR A 47 -10.07 -4.91 -14.78
C TYR A 47 -9.24 -4.17 -13.73
N VAL A 48 -9.66 -2.97 -13.36
CA VAL A 48 -8.99 -2.17 -12.32
C VAL A 48 -10.01 -1.83 -11.25
N SER A 49 -9.69 -2.14 -9.99
CA SER A 49 -10.52 -1.78 -8.84
C SER A 49 -9.66 -1.63 -7.60
N GLY A 50 -10.12 -0.82 -6.65
CA GLY A 50 -9.36 -0.52 -5.45
C GLY A 50 -10.02 0.61 -4.67
N TYR A 51 -9.38 1.02 -3.58
CA TYR A 51 -9.82 2.18 -2.81
C TYR A 51 -8.66 3.17 -2.65
N ARG A 52 -9.00 4.45 -2.81
CA ARG A 52 -8.02 5.54 -2.83
C ARG A 52 -7.38 5.76 -1.46
N GLY A 53 -6.06 5.91 -1.46
CA GLY A 53 -5.29 6.31 -0.29
C GLY A 53 -3.84 6.58 -0.68
N SER A 54 -3.19 7.57 -0.07
CA SER A 54 -1.78 7.90 -0.37
C SER A 54 -0.87 6.69 -0.12
N PRO A 55 0.13 6.40 -1.00
CA PRO A 55 0.56 7.20 -2.16
C PRO A 55 -0.26 6.97 -3.45
N LEU A 56 -1.24 6.06 -3.45
CA LEU A 56 -2.06 5.70 -4.60
C LEU A 56 -3.35 6.52 -4.73
N GLY A 57 -3.46 7.63 -3.99
CA GLY A 57 -4.70 8.42 -3.90
C GLY A 57 -5.18 9.03 -5.22
N ALA A 58 -4.31 9.17 -6.22
CA ALA A 58 -4.64 9.71 -7.54
C ALA A 58 -4.96 8.65 -8.60
N VAL A 59 -4.92 7.34 -8.26
CA VAL A 59 -5.18 6.26 -9.23
C VAL A 59 -6.59 6.38 -9.83
N ASP A 60 -7.63 6.58 -9.01
CA ASP A 60 -9.01 6.76 -9.46
C ASP A 60 -9.12 7.91 -10.47
N GLN A 61 -8.50 9.04 -10.15
CA GLN A 61 -8.52 10.22 -10.99
C GLN A 61 -7.83 9.96 -12.35
N GLN A 62 -6.67 9.29 -12.36
CA GLN A 62 -5.97 8.96 -13.61
C GLN A 62 -6.77 7.96 -14.44
N MET A 63 -7.30 6.90 -13.83
CA MET A 63 -8.08 5.87 -14.53
C MET A 63 -9.39 6.44 -15.08
N ALA A 64 -10.10 7.29 -14.33
CA ALA A 64 -11.33 7.94 -14.78
C ALA A 64 -11.08 8.93 -15.92
N ARG A 65 -9.98 9.70 -15.85
CA ARG A 65 -9.59 10.64 -16.91
C ARG A 65 -9.37 9.92 -18.25
N GLU A 66 -8.83 8.72 -18.20
CA GLU A 66 -8.50 7.90 -19.38
C GLU A 66 -9.55 6.80 -19.68
N ASP A 67 -10.75 6.85 -19.09
CA ASP A 67 -11.79 5.80 -19.25
C ASP A 67 -12.10 5.49 -20.72
N LYS A 68 -12.15 6.50 -21.59
CA LYS A 68 -12.36 6.30 -23.03
C LYS A 68 -11.27 5.45 -23.67
N LEU A 69 -10.01 5.72 -23.33
CA LEU A 69 -8.85 4.99 -23.85
C LEU A 69 -8.80 3.57 -23.29
N LEU A 70 -9.06 3.41 -22.00
CA LEU A 70 -9.12 2.10 -21.34
C LEU A 70 -10.22 1.22 -21.94
N ARG A 71 -11.45 1.74 -22.09
CA ARG A 71 -12.57 0.99 -22.69
C ARG A 71 -12.32 0.61 -24.14
N ALA A 72 -11.68 1.47 -24.92
CA ALA A 72 -11.29 1.14 -26.31
C ALA A 72 -10.32 -0.05 -26.38
N ASN A 73 -9.67 -0.39 -25.26
CA ASN A 73 -8.74 -1.50 -25.10
C ASN A 73 -9.30 -2.62 -24.20
N ASP A 74 -10.62 -2.73 -24.05
CA ASP A 74 -11.30 -3.72 -23.18
C ASP A 74 -10.87 -3.69 -21.70
N ILE A 75 -10.38 -2.54 -21.22
CA ILE A 75 -10.00 -2.35 -19.82
C ILE A 75 -11.12 -1.58 -19.12
N LEU A 76 -11.66 -2.18 -18.06
CA LEU A 76 -12.72 -1.61 -17.24
C LEU A 76 -12.17 -1.13 -15.90
N PHE A 77 -12.26 0.17 -15.65
CA PHE A 77 -12.06 0.72 -14.31
C PHE A 77 -13.39 0.80 -13.55
N ARG A 78 -13.40 0.27 -12.33
CA ARG A 78 -14.49 0.38 -11.36
C ARG A 78 -13.90 0.66 -9.97
N PRO A 79 -13.99 1.89 -9.44
CA PRO A 79 -13.56 2.14 -8.07
C PRO A 79 -14.35 1.24 -7.11
N GLY A 80 -13.66 0.71 -6.11
CA GLY A 80 -14.27 -0.10 -5.07
C GLY A 80 -14.95 0.76 -4.02
N LEU A 81 -15.94 0.20 -3.33
CA LEU A 81 -16.52 0.84 -2.15
C LEU A 81 -15.54 0.82 -0.95
N ASN A 82 -14.77 -0.26 -0.85
CA ASN A 82 -13.64 -0.46 0.05
C ASN A 82 -12.67 -1.45 -0.59
N GLU A 83 -11.50 -1.62 0.01
CA GLU A 83 -10.44 -2.48 -0.51
C GLU A 83 -10.82 -3.97 -0.60
N ASP A 84 -11.57 -4.46 0.38
CA ASP A 84 -11.97 -5.86 0.51
C ASP A 84 -12.97 -6.27 -0.60
N LEU A 85 -13.97 -5.43 -0.86
CA LEU A 85 -14.92 -5.63 -1.96
C LEU A 85 -14.25 -5.45 -3.33
N ALA A 86 -13.28 -4.54 -3.44
CA ALA A 86 -12.49 -4.40 -4.67
C ALA A 86 -11.67 -5.66 -4.96
N ALA A 87 -10.99 -6.21 -3.96
CA ALA A 87 -10.27 -7.48 -4.07
C ALA A 87 -11.23 -8.63 -4.38
N THR A 88 -12.41 -8.68 -3.77
CA THR A 88 -13.44 -9.69 -4.06
C THR A 88 -13.92 -9.60 -5.51
N ALA A 89 -14.15 -8.39 -6.03
CA ALA A 89 -14.50 -8.19 -7.43
C ALA A 89 -13.39 -8.67 -8.37
N ILE A 90 -12.13 -8.40 -8.04
CA ILE A 90 -10.96 -8.89 -8.79
C ILE A 90 -10.88 -10.41 -8.75
N TRP A 91 -11.13 -11.05 -7.61
CA TRP A 91 -11.18 -12.52 -7.56
C TRP A 91 -12.28 -13.09 -8.46
N GLY A 92 -13.43 -12.41 -8.55
CA GLY A 92 -14.48 -12.75 -9.50
C GLY A 92 -14.02 -12.72 -10.97
N THR A 93 -13.11 -11.81 -11.34
CA THR A 93 -12.57 -11.75 -12.71
C THR A 93 -11.76 -12.99 -13.09
N GLN A 94 -11.12 -13.65 -12.11
CA GLN A 94 -10.35 -14.88 -12.33
C GLN A 94 -11.23 -16.12 -12.49
N GLN A 95 -12.55 -15.97 -12.37
CA GLN A 95 -13.52 -17.06 -12.50
C GLN A 95 -14.38 -16.94 -13.77
N ALA A 96 -14.19 -15.88 -14.56
CA ALA A 96 -15.08 -15.50 -15.65
C ALA A 96 -15.18 -16.59 -16.73
N GLU A 97 -14.08 -17.27 -17.03
CA GLU A 97 -14.01 -18.30 -18.07
C GLU A 97 -14.31 -19.72 -17.56
N LEU A 98 -14.26 -19.96 -16.23
CA LEU A 98 -14.26 -21.31 -15.64
C LEU A 98 -15.49 -22.16 -15.98
N ARG A 99 -16.62 -21.51 -16.33
CA ARG A 99 -17.90 -22.16 -16.65
C ARG A 99 -18.20 -22.22 -18.15
N GLY A 100 -17.26 -21.79 -19.01
CA GLY A 100 -17.47 -21.68 -20.45
C GLY A 100 -18.31 -20.46 -20.87
N GLU A 101 -18.52 -19.51 -19.95
CA GLU A 101 -19.31 -18.28 -20.16
C GLU A 101 -18.42 -17.04 -20.38
N GLY A 102 -17.10 -17.26 -20.52
CA GLY A 102 -16.12 -16.19 -20.66
C GLY A 102 -16.28 -15.41 -21.97
N LYS A 103 -16.33 -14.08 -21.87
CA LYS A 103 -16.26 -13.17 -23.04
C LYS A 103 -14.84 -13.00 -23.59
N TYR A 104 -13.84 -13.23 -22.75
CA TYR A 104 -12.41 -13.06 -23.01
C TYR A 104 -11.67 -14.34 -22.62
N ASP A 105 -10.48 -14.57 -23.16
CA ASP A 105 -9.63 -15.73 -22.84
C ASP A 105 -9.15 -15.72 -21.38
N GLY A 106 -9.13 -14.54 -20.77
CA GLY A 106 -8.83 -14.28 -19.37
C GLY A 106 -8.96 -12.79 -19.07
N VAL A 107 -9.03 -12.43 -17.79
CA VAL A 107 -9.10 -11.03 -17.35
C VAL A 107 -7.91 -10.71 -16.46
N PHE A 108 -6.98 -9.90 -16.94
CA PHE A 108 -5.86 -9.43 -16.10
C PHE A 108 -6.35 -8.28 -15.22
N ALA A 109 -5.94 -8.26 -13.96
CA ALA A 109 -6.52 -7.35 -12.99
C ALA A 109 -5.49 -6.61 -12.13
N LEU A 110 -5.74 -5.31 -11.92
CA LEU A 110 -4.97 -4.46 -11.02
C LEU A 110 -5.82 -4.08 -9.82
N TRP A 111 -5.40 -4.51 -8.64
CA TRP A 111 -5.88 -3.98 -7.37
C TRP A 111 -5.01 -2.82 -6.91
N TYR A 112 -5.59 -1.83 -6.24
CA TYR A 112 -4.82 -0.80 -5.53
C TYR A 112 -5.45 -0.46 -4.17
N GLY A 113 -4.61 -0.18 -3.19
CA GLY A 113 -5.05 0.21 -1.85
C GLY A 113 -3.90 0.59 -0.95
N LYS A 114 -4.19 1.33 0.12
CA LYS A 114 -3.19 1.68 1.14
C LYS A 114 -3.01 0.52 2.13
N GLY A 115 -1.91 0.54 2.87
CA GLY A 115 -1.59 -0.41 3.94
C GLY A 115 -2.76 -0.96 4.77
N PRO A 116 -3.55 -0.12 5.49
CA PRO A 116 -4.69 -0.62 6.26
C PRO A 116 -5.76 -1.35 5.42
N GLY A 117 -5.89 -0.99 4.15
CA GLY A 117 -6.72 -1.68 3.19
C GLY A 117 -6.19 -3.07 2.80
N VAL A 118 -4.86 -3.25 2.81
CA VAL A 118 -4.22 -4.56 2.70
C VAL A 118 -4.59 -5.42 3.91
N ASP A 119 -4.40 -4.91 5.13
CA ASP A 119 -4.74 -5.63 6.37
C ASP A 119 -6.21 -6.07 6.40
N ARG A 120 -7.12 -5.17 5.99
CA ARG A 120 -8.57 -5.43 5.94
C ARG A 120 -8.95 -6.50 4.92
N SER A 121 -8.18 -6.65 3.84
CA SER A 121 -8.50 -7.54 2.71
C SER A 121 -7.83 -8.92 2.81
N GLY A 122 -7.20 -9.24 3.95
CA GLY A 122 -6.45 -10.48 4.11
C GLY A 122 -7.27 -11.76 3.88
N ASP A 123 -8.56 -11.76 4.23
CA ASP A 123 -9.42 -12.94 4.05
C ASP A 123 -9.63 -13.29 2.56
N VAL A 124 -9.99 -12.30 1.74
CA VAL A 124 -10.15 -12.50 0.30
C VAL A 124 -8.81 -12.84 -0.37
N MET A 125 -7.70 -12.24 0.08
CA MET A 125 -6.36 -12.60 -0.42
C MET A 125 -6.05 -14.08 -0.21
N ARG A 126 -6.34 -14.64 0.97
CA ARG A 126 -6.13 -16.08 1.24
C ARG A 126 -6.99 -16.94 0.34
N HIS A 127 -8.29 -16.66 0.24
CA HIS A 127 -9.19 -17.43 -0.63
C HIS A 127 -8.74 -17.38 -2.10
N ALA A 128 -8.36 -16.19 -2.57
CA ALA A 128 -7.93 -16.00 -3.94
C ALA A 128 -6.62 -16.72 -4.26
N ASN A 129 -5.65 -16.74 -3.35
CA ASN A 129 -4.38 -17.43 -3.57
C ASN A 129 -4.46 -18.95 -3.42
N MET A 130 -5.24 -19.44 -2.45
CA MET A 130 -5.54 -20.87 -2.33
C MET A 130 -6.16 -21.39 -3.62
N ALA A 131 -7.19 -20.71 -4.14
CA ALA A 131 -7.83 -21.06 -5.41
C ALA A 131 -6.88 -20.87 -6.61
N GLY A 132 -6.31 -19.67 -6.74
CA GLY A 132 -5.36 -19.25 -7.76
C GLY A 132 -5.92 -18.24 -8.77
N THR A 133 -5.10 -17.88 -9.75
CA THR A 133 -5.47 -17.01 -10.88
C THR A 133 -5.85 -17.80 -12.13
N SER A 134 -6.53 -17.13 -13.05
CA SER A 134 -6.74 -17.62 -14.42
C SER A 134 -5.39 -17.74 -15.17
N PRO A 135 -5.18 -18.76 -16.02
CA PRO A 135 -3.97 -18.90 -16.84
C PRO A 135 -3.69 -17.69 -17.76
N HIS A 136 -4.73 -16.98 -18.20
CA HIS A 136 -4.62 -15.80 -19.07
C HIS A 136 -5.14 -14.51 -18.42
N GLY A 137 -5.57 -14.57 -17.15
CA GLY A 137 -5.87 -13.40 -16.34
C GLY A 137 -4.59 -12.87 -15.70
N GLY A 138 -4.34 -13.30 -14.46
CA GLY A 138 -3.25 -12.80 -13.63
C GLY A 138 -3.65 -11.54 -12.85
N VAL A 139 -3.12 -11.40 -11.64
CA VAL A 139 -3.50 -10.32 -10.71
C VAL A 139 -2.26 -9.65 -10.14
N LEU A 140 -2.25 -8.33 -10.25
CA LEU A 140 -1.26 -7.44 -9.63
C LEU A 140 -1.94 -6.61 -8.54
N MET A 141 -1.33 -6.51 -7.36
CA MET A 141 -1.82 -5.70 -6.24
C MET A 141 -0.84 -4.57 -5.94
N ALA A 142 -1.14 -3.36 -6.40
CA ALA A 142 -0.40 -2.17 -6.01
C ALA A 142 -0.71 -1.82 -4.54
N MET A 143 0.22 -2.14 -3.64
CA MET A 143 0.09 -1.88 -2.21
C MET A 143 0.82 -0.59 -1.83
N GLY A 144 0.06 0.38 -1.32
CA GLY A 144 0.54 1.70 -0.93
C GLY A 144 1.03 1.73 0.51
N ASP A 145 2.34 1.71 0.71
CA ASP A 145 2.97 1.77 2.03
C ASP A 145 3.41 3.19 2.42
N ASP A 146 3.26 3.48 3.71
CA ASP A 146 3.62 4.73 4.37
C ASP A 146 4.48 4.40 5.59
N HIS A 147 5.79 4.25 5.36
CA HIS A 147 6.73 3.80 6.38
C HIS A 147 6.91 4.79 7.54
N THR A 148 6.67 6.09 7.29
CA THR A 148 6.84 7.21 8.23
C THR A 148 5.54 7.67 8.88
N GLY A 149 4.37 7.23 8.36
CA GLY A 149 3.06 7.59 8.91
C GLY A 149 2.63 9.02 8.59
N GLU A 150 3.15 9.62 7.51
CA GLU A 150 2.88 11.02 7.15
C GLU A 150 1.41 11.30 6.83
N SER A 151 0.70 10.29 6.35
CA SER A 151 -0.71 10.40 5.96
C SER A 151 -1.54 9.21 6.48
N SER A 152 -1.10 8.61 7.58
CA SER A 152 -1.65 7.38 8.14
C SER A 152 -1.75 7.45 9.66
N THR A 153 -2.66 6.66 10.25
CA THR A 153 -2.72 6.46 11.69
C THR A 153 -1.72 5.40 12.19
N VAL A 154 -1.06 4.68 11.28
CA VAL A 154 -0.04 3.67 11.55
C VAL A 154 1.12 3.80 10.57
N CYS A 155 2.35 3.62 11.04
CA CYS A 155 3.53 3.53 10.18
C CYS A 155 3.58 2.14 9.56
N HIS A 156 3.07 1.99 8.33
CA HIS A 156 2.69 0.70 7.77
C HIS A 156 3.83 -0.04 7.05
N GLN A 157 3.71 -1.36 6.89
CA GLN A 157 4.52 -2.21 6.00
C GLN A 157 3.68 -3.42 5.57
N SER A 158 3.24 -3.43 4.31
CA SER A 158 2.29 -4.43 3.79
C SER A 158 2.91 -5.80 3.53
N ASP A 159 4.24 -5.88 3.44
CA ASP A 159 4.94 -7.09 3.01
C ASP A 159 4.53 -8.34 3.82
N TRP A 160 4.34 -8.21 5.13
CA TRP A 160 4.02 -9.33 6.00
C TRP A 160 2.61 -9.89 5.81
N ALA A 161 1.64 -9.05 5.45
CA ALA A 161 0.30 -9.50 5.12
C ALA A 161 0.31 -10.36 3.85
N LEU A 162 1.14 -9.98 2.88
CA LEU A 162 1.32 -10.72 1.63
C LEU A 162 2.09 -12.02 1.83
N VAL A 163 3.15 -12.01 2.65
CA VAL A 163 3.88 -13.23 3.04
C VAL A 163 2.94 -14.25 3.68
N ASP A 164 2.07 -13.79 4.59
CA ASP A 164 1.06 -14.61 5.27
C ASP A 164 0.01 -15.19 4.31
N ALA A 165 -0.27 -14.51 3.19
CA ALA A 165 -1.12 -15.00 2.11
C ALA A 165 -0.36 -15.74 0.99
N TYR A 166 0.94 -16.02 1.14
CA TYR A 166 1.82 -16.62 0.11
C TYR A 166 1.87 -15.85 -1.21
N MET A 167 1.66 -14.53 -1.17
CA MET A 167 1.72 -13.66 -2.35
C MET A 167 3.15 -13.23 -2.63
N PRO A 168 3.70 -13.46 -3.85
CA PRO A 168 4.97 -12.89 -4.22
C PRO A 168 4.94 -11.36 -4.17
N ILE A 169 6.07 -10.74 -3.82
CA ILE A 169 6.19 -9.29 -3.65
C ILE A 169 7.32 -8.81 -4.54
N VAL A 170 7.04 -7.82 -5.38
CA VAL A 170 8.05 -7.10 -6.16
C VAL A 170 8.18 -5.67 -5.65
N SER A 171 9.42 -5.20 -5.51
CA SER A 171 9.74 -3.92 -4.88
C SER A 171 10.46 -2.98 -5.87
N PRO A 172 9.71 -2.16 -6.64
CA PRO A 172 10.28 -1.24 -7.61
C PRO A 172 11.04 -0.10 -6.94
N ALA A 173 12.17 0.30 -7.52
CA ALA A 173 12.96 1.45 -7.07
C ALA A 173 12.42 2.80 -7.58
N GLY A 174 11.52 2.79 -8.57
CA GLY A 174 10.94 4.01 -9.13
C GLY A 174 10.00 3.72 -10.29
N VAL A 175 9.57 4.77 -11.00
CA VAL A 175 8.51 4.71 -12.02
C VAL A 175 8.82 3.72 -13.16
N GLN A 176 10.07 3.61 -13.60
CA GLN A 176 10.45 2.61 -14.62
C GLN A 176 10.16 1.19 -14.13
N GLU A 177 10.52 0.88 -12.89
CA GLU A 177 10.34 -0.46 -12.33
C GLU A 177 8.89 -0.73 -11.95
N ILE A 178 8.04 0.29 -11.74
CA ILE A 178 6.59 0.10 -11.65
C ILE A 178 6.06 -0.53 -12.94
N LEU A 179 6.53 -0.10 -14.12
CA LEU A 179 6.17 -0.71 -15.40
C LEU A 179 6.82 -2.10 -15.55
N ASP A 180 8.13 -2.18 -15.39
CA ASP A 180 8.90 -3.40 -15.64
C ASP A 180 8.46 -4.54 -14.70
N PHE A 181 8.36 -4.24 -13.39
CA PHE A 181 7.96 -5.23 -12.37
C PHE A 181 6.45 -5.47 -12.37
N GLY A 182 5.63 -4.51 -12.81
CA GLY A 182 4.20 -4.73 -13.01
C GLY A 182 3.92 -5.76 -14.11
N LEU A 183 4.61 -5.64 -15.25
CA LEU A 183 4.50 -6.62 -16.34
C LEU A 183 5.06 -7.99 -15.93
N TYR A 184 6.18 -8.00 -15.21
CA TYR A 184 6.72 -9.22 -14.61
C TYR A 184 5.70 -9.85 -13.65
N GLY A 185 5.03 -9.04 -12.82
CA GLY A 185 4.04 -9.51 -11.87
C GLY A 185 2.82 -10.16 -12.51
N PHE A 186 2.31 -9.62 -13.63
CA PHE A 186 1.25 -10.30 -14.39
C PHE A 186 1.71 -11.65 -14.93
N ALA A 187 2.91 -11.73 -15.51
CA ALA A 187 3.46 -12.97 -16.05
C ALA A 187 3.71 -14.01 -14.94
N LEU A 188 4.31 -13.59 -13.82
CA LEU A 188 4.51 -14.40 -12.62
C LEU A 188 3.18 -14.90 -12.07
N SER A 189 2.16 -14.03 -12.01
CA SER A 189 0.85 -14.38 -11.49
C SER A 189 0.16 -15.45 -12.32
N ARG A 190 0.21 -15.34 -13.66
CA ARG A 190 -0.31 -16.35 -14.59
C ARG A 190 0.40 -17.69 -14.43
N PHE A 191 1.74 -17.65 -14.32
CA PHE A 191 2.55 -18.86 -14.22
C PHE A 191 2.38 -19.60 -12.88
N SER A 192 2.51 -18.88 -11.76
CA SER A 192 2.48 -19.47 -10.42
C SER A 192 1.06 -19.73 -9.90
N GLY A 193 0.05 -19.10 -10.49
CA GLY A 193 -1.30 -19.10 -9.96
C GLY A 193 -1.48 -18.24 -8.71
N LEU A 194 -0.50 -17.41 -8.33
CA LEU A 194 -0.54 -16.52 -7.15
C LEU A 194 -0.83 -15.08 -7.57
N TRP A 195 -1.44 -14.31 -6.69
CA TRP A 195 -1.51 -12.86 -6.84
C TRP A 195 -0.17 -12.24 -6.46
N VAL A 196 0.26 -11.20 -7.18
CA VAL A 196 1.57 -10.58 -6.98
C VAL A 196 1.41 -9.17 -6.43
N GLY A 197 2.05 -8.88 -5.30
CA GLY A 197 2.16 -7.55 -4.73
C GLY A 197 3.18 -6.69 -5.46
N LEU A 198 2.78 -5.48 -5.85
CA LEU A 198 3.66 -4.42 -6.31
C LEU A 198 3.78 -3.40 -5.17
N LYS A 199 4.93 -3.39 -4.48
CA LYS A 199 5.18 -2.45 -3.40
C LYS A 199 5.26 -1.04 -3.96
N THR A 200 4.44 -0.14 -3.45
CA THR A 200 4.46 1.26 -3.86
C THR A 200 4.59 2.15 -2.64
N MET A 201 5.55 3.05 -2.68
CA MET A 201 5.81 4.04 -1.63
C MET A 201 5.75 5.43 -2.23
N LYS A 202 5.57 6.44 -1.37
CA LYS A 202 5.57 7.85 -1.76
C LYS A 202 6.73 8.19 -2.69
N ASP A 203 7.95 7.80 -2.31
CA ASP A 203 9.20 8.04 -3.06
C ASP A 203 9.25 7.38 -4.44
N THR A 204 8.40 6.37 -4.68
CA THR A 204 8.34 5.66 -5.97
C THR A 204 7.17 6.11 -6.84
N VAL A 205 6.10 6.63 -6.24
CA VAL A 205 4.84 6.95 -6.94
C VAL A 205 4.70 8.44 -7.25
N GLU A 206 5.07 9.31 -6.31
CA GLU A 206 4.87 10.75 -6.45
C GLU A 206 5.97 11.42 -7.30
N VAL A 207 7.06 10.70 -7.57
CA VAL A 207 8.13 11.14 -8.45
C VAL A 207 7.70 11.08 -9.91
N THR A 208 8.07 12.09 -10.68
CA THR A 208 7.91 12.10 -12.15
C THR A 208 9.27 11.85 -12.80
N SER A 209 9.34 10.91 -13.73
CA SER A 209 10.56 10.59 -14.45
C SER A 209 10.31 10.29 -15.93
N VAL A 210 11.35 10.46 -16.74
CA VAL A 210 11.37 9.95 -18.11
C VAL A 210 11.70 8.47 -18.05
N VAL A 211 10.84 7.65 -18.63
CA VAL A 211 10.97 6.19 -18.64
C VAL A 211 10.95 5.66 -20.07
N ASP A 212 11.54 4.48 -20.26
CA ASP A 212 11.40 3.66 -21.45
C ASP A 212 10.11 2.83 -21.35
N GLY A 213 9.08 3.30 -22.05
CA GLY A 213 7.77 2.68 -22.20
C GLY A 213 7.66 1.77 -23.42
N GLY A 214 8.78 1.30 -24.00
CA GLY A 214 8.79 0.34 -25.09
C GLY A 214 8.15 -1.01 -24.72
N LEU A 215 7.32 -1.55 -25.61
CA LEU A 215 6.56 -2.77 -25.35
C LEU A 215 7.42 -4.02 -25.15
N ASP A 216 8.59 -4.06 -25.79
CA ASP A 216 9.50 -5.21 -25.78
C ASP A 216 10.68 -5.04 -24.80
N ARG A 217 10.62 -4.01 -23.94
CA ARG A 217 11.66 -3.72 -22.94
C ARG A 217 11.94 -4.91 -22.01
N MET A 218 10.87 -5.61 -21.62
CA MET A 218 10.94 -6.82 -20.81
C MET A 218 10.48 -8.03 -21.62
N ALA A 219 11.30 -9.09 -21.64
CA ALA A 219 10.94 -10.39 -22.18
C ALA A 219 10.96 -11.41 -21.03
N PHE A 220 9.92 -12.24 -20.95
CA PHE A 220 9.77 -13.19 -19.86
C PHE A 220 9.93 -14.63 -20.35
N VAL A 221 10.64 -15.43 -19.57
CA VAL A 221 10.88 -16.85 -19.80
C VAL A 221 9.99 -17.66 -18.86
N THR A 222 9.26 -18.61 -19.41
CA THR A 222 8.56 -19.64 -18.63
C THR A 222 9.57 -20.74 -18.28
N PRO A 223 9.87 -20.97 -16.99
CA PRO A 223 10.80 -22.03 -16.60
C PRO A 223 10.19 -23.42 -16.85
N ASP A 224 11.05 -24.41 -17.06
CA ASP A 224 10.67 -25.81 -16.90
C ASP A 224 10.41 -26.08 -15.42
N PHE A 225 9.20 -26.54 -15.08
CA PHE A 225 8.76 -26.71 -13.70
C PHE A 225 7.86 -27.96 -13.61
N PRO A 226 8.07 -28.83 -12.60
CA PRO A 226 7.26 -30.03 -12.42
C PRO A 226 5.84 -29.64 -11.98
N MET A 227 4.95 -29.43 -12.95
CA MET A 227 3.56 -29.05 -12.72
C MET A 227 2.80 -30.18 -11.99
N PRO A 228 2.02 -29.86 -10.94
CA PRO A 228 1.14 -30.84 -10.30
C PRO A 228 -0.01 -31.23 -11.23
N GLU A 229 -0.73 -32.30 -10.88
CA GLU A 229 -1.93 -32.70 -11.61
C GLU A 229 -2.95 -31.54 -11.66
N GLY A 230 -3.41 -31.23 -12.88
CA GLY A 230 -4.29 -30.10 -13.14
C GLY A 230 -3.60 -28.72 -13.15
N GLY A 231 -2.30 -28.62 -12.88
CA GLY A 231 -1.56 -27.35 -12.88
C GLY A 231 -1.82 -26.47 -11.65
N LEU A 232 -1.43 -25.19 -11.72
CA LEU A 232 -1.42 -24.27 -10.57
C LEU A 232 -2.63 -23.32 -10.50
N ASN A 233 -3.30 -23.10 -11.63
CA ASN A 233 -4.35 -22.09 -11.77
C ASN A 233 -5.68 -22.52 -11.14
N ILE A 234 -6.59 -21.54 -11.04
CA ILE A 234 -7.93 -21.72 -10.47
C ILE A 234 -8.79 -22.71 -11.26
N ARG A 235 -9.66 -23.45 -10.55
CA ARG A 235 -10.54 -24.48 -11.11
C ARG A 235 -11.84 -24.63 -10.34
N LEU A 236 -12.84 -25.23 -10.96
CA LEU A 236 -14.11 -25.59 -10.30
C LEU A 236 -13.95 -26.86 -9.46
N LYS A 237 -14.78 -26.99 -8.41
CA LYS A 237 -14.86 -28.17 -7.54
C LYS A 237 -13.50 -28.50 -6.88
N ASP A 238 -12.78 -27.47 -6.44
CA ASP A 238 -11.47 -27.61 -5.82
C ASP A 238 -11.58 -27.64 -4.29
N HIS A 239 -11.25 -28.77 -3.66
CA HIS A 239 -11.36 -28.92 -2.21
C HIS A 239 -10.25 -28.11 -1.50
N TRP A 240 -10.57 -27.43 -0.39
CA TRP A 240 -9.63 -26.53 0.30
C TRP A 240 -8.32 -27.22 0.75
N ILE A 241 -8.37 -28.51 1.14
CA ILE A 241 -7.15 -29.27 1.47
C ILE A 241 -6.20 -29.38 0.25
N ALA A 242 -6.74 -29.63 -0.94
CA ALA A 242 -5.93 -29.72 -2.15
C ALA A 242 -5.40 -28.34 -2.59
N GLN A 243 -6.18 -27.28 -2.34
CA GLN A 243 -5.73 -25.90 -2.56
C GLN A 243 -4.54 -25.54 -1.68
N GLU A 244 -4.59 -25.88 -0.38
CA GLU A 244 -3.50 -25.64 0.57
C GLU A 244 -2.22 -26.40 0.16
N ALA A 245 -2.33 -27.70 -0.09
CA ALA A 245 -1.21 -28.52 -0.55
C ALA A 245 -0.59 -27.94 -1.84
N ARG A 246 -1.42 -27.57 -2.83
CA ARG A 246 -0.94 -26.95 -4.07
C ARG A 246 -0.21 -25.63 -3.83
N MET A 247 -0.69 -24.79 -2.91
CA MET A 247 -0.06 -23.52 -2.57
C MET A 247 1.33 -23.73 -1.94
N ILE A 248 1.41 -24.60 -0.92
CA ILE A 248 2.63 -24.83 -0.14
C ILE A 248 3.66 -25.64 -0.93
N ASP A 249 3.22 -26.73 -1.56
CA ASP A 249 4.11 -27.71 -2.19
C ASP A 249 4.54 -27.30 -3.60
N HIS A 250 3.81 -26.39 -4.25
CA HIS A 250 4.06 -26.06 -5.66
C HIS A 250 4.08 -24.55 -5.97
N LYS A 251 3.02 -23.79 -5.65
CA LYS A 251 2.88 -22.40 -6.15
C LYS A 251 4.02 -21.48 -5.68
N ARG A 252 4.42 -21.57 -4.41
CA ARG A 252 5.56 -20.82 -3.88
C ARG A 252 6.85 -21.10 -4.66
N PHE A 253 7.16 -22.38 -4.87
CA PHE A 253 8.36 -22.79 -5.60
C PHE A 253 8.30 -22.44 -7.09
N ALA A 254 7.10 -22.40 -7.68
CA ALA A 254 6.91 -21.89 -9.03
C ALA A 254 7.27 -20.40 -9.11
N ALA A 255 6.90 -19.59 -8.09
CA ALA A 255 7.30 -18.19 -8.03
C ALA A 255 8.82 -18.00 -7.89
N GLU A 256 9.50 -18.83 -7.10
CA GLU A 256 10.98 -18.83 -7.00
C GLU A 256 11.64 -19.24 -8.33
N ALA A 257 11.13 -20.29 -8.99
CA ALA A 257 11.64 -20.76 -10.29
C ALA A 257 11.46 -19.71 -11.39
N PHE A 258 10.33 -18.99 -11.39
CA PHE A 258 10.07 -17.90 -12.32
C PHE A 258 11.02 -16.72 -12.09
N ALA A 259 11.25 -16.34 -10.82
CA ALA A 259 12.22 -15.30 -10.48
C ALA A 259 13.62 -15.61 -10.99
N ARG A 260 14.07 -16.86 -10.81
CA ARG A 260 15.37 -17.35 -11.30
C ARG A 260 15.49 -17.29 -12.81
N ALA A 261 14.52 -17.85 -13.54
CA ALA A 261 14.55 -17.91 -14.99
C ALA A 261 14.56 -16.51 -15.64
N ASN A 262 13.93 -15.54 -14.97
CA ASN A 262 13.83 -14.17 -15.44
C ASN A 262 14.90 -13.23 -14.88
N ARG A 263 15.75 -13.72 -13.96
CA ARG A 263 16.84 -12.95 -13.32
C ARG A 263 16.37 -11.59 -12.81
N ILE A 264 15.19 -11.61 -12.16
CA ILE A 264 14.59 -10.39 -11.60
C ILE A 264 15.48 -9.83 -10.49
N ASP A 265 16.10 -10.72 -9.72
CA ASP A 265 17.20 -10.43 -8.82
C ASP A 265 18.53 -10.57 -9.58
N ARG A 266 19.47 -9.65 -9.35
CA ARG A 266 20.72 -9.64 -10.13
C ARG A 266 21.88 -8.95 -9.42
N ARG A 267 23.09 -9.44 -9.72
CA ARG A 267 24.33 -8.69 -9.48
C ARG A 267 24.35 -7.44 -10.35
N VAL A 268 24.60 -6.27 -9.76
CA VAL A 268 24.68 -5.00 -10.51
C VAL A 268 26.13 -4.54 -10.65
N TRP A 269 26.90 -4.52 -9.57
CA TRP A 269 28.32 -4.17 -9.57
C TRP A 269 29.20 -5.31 -9.05
N GLY A 270 30.48 -5.25 -9.41
CA GLY A 270 31.49 -6.23 -9.03
C GLY A 270 31.36 -7.56 -9.79
N LYS A 271 32.20 -8.52 -9.42
CA LYS A 271 32.33 -9.82 -10.08
C LYS A 271 32.55 -10.94 -9.05
N PRO A 272 32.43 -12.23 -9.44
CA PRO A 272 32.81 -13.34 -8.57
C PRO A 272 34.22 -13.17 -7.99
N GLY A 273 34.40 -13.47 -6.70
CA GLY A 273 35.65 -13.26 -5.96
C GLY A 273 35.72 -11.99 -5.11
N ALA A 274 34.67 -11.15 -5.14
CA ALA A 274 34.46 -10.10 -4.14
C ALA A 274 34.43 -10.67 -2.71
N ARG A 275 34.71 -9.83 -1.71
CA ARG A 275 34.68 -10.20 -0.28
C ARG A 275 33.52 -9.55 0.48
N ILE A 276 33.04 -8.41 0.02
CA ILE A 276 31.93 -7.68 0.67
C ILE A 276 30.78 -7.53 -0.33
N GLY A 277 29.59 -7.96 0.05
CA GLY A 277 28.36 -7.82 -0.73
C GLY A 277 27.39 -6.84 -0.09
N PHE A 278 26.87 -5.88 -0.84
CA PHE A 278 25.73 -5.04 -0.44
C PHE A 278 24.47 -5.48 -1.18
N VAL A 279 23.36 -5.60 -0.45
CA VAL A 279 22.09 -6.05 -1.03
C VAL A 279 20.94 -5.16 -0.56
N ALA A 280 20.06 -4.80 -1.50
CA ALA A 280 18.90 -3.96 -1.24
C ALA A 280 17.81 -4.19 -2.31
N ALA A 281 16.60 -3.71 -2.03
CA ALA A 281 15.45 -3.73 -2.92
C ALA A 281 14.78 -2.36 -2.98
N GLY A 282 13.99 -2.11 -4.04
CA GLY A 282 13.13 -0.92 -4.13
C GLY A 282 13.85 0.41 -3.83
N LYS A 283 13.23 1.25 -3.00
CA LYS A 283 13.81 2.54 -2.57
C LYS A 283 15.14 2.39 -1.84
N ASN A 284 15.33 1.33 -1.04
CA ASN A 284 16.61 1.07 -0.37
C ASN A 284 17.75 0.78 -1.35
N TRP A 285 17.44 0.31 -2.57
CA TRP A 285 18.44 0.23 -3.63
C TRP A 285 18.93 1.63 -4.05
N LEU A 286 18.02 2.60 -4.16
CA LEU A 286 18.41 3.99 -4.43
C LEU A 286 19.25 4.57 -3.29
N ASP A 287 18.85 4.34 -2.03
CA ASP A 287 19.60 4.77 -0.85
C ASP A 287 21.02 4.19 -0.86
N LEU A 288 21.17 2.89 -1.17
CA LEU A 288 22.47 2.23 -1.29
C LEU A 288 23.32 2.84 -2.41
N THR A 289 22.76 3.05 -3.60
CA THR A 289 23.53 3.63 -4.71
C THR A 289 23.96 5.08 -4.44
N HIS A 290 23.10 5.88 -3.82
CA HIS A 290 23.42 7.24 -3.41
C HIS A 290 24.47 7.24 -2.29
N ALA A 291 24.37 6.33 -1.33
CA ALA A 291 25.35 6.18 -0.27
C ALA A 291 26.75 5.84 -0.82
N LEU A 292 26.83 4.94 -1.80
CA LEU A 292 28.10 4.60 -2.45
C LEU A 292 28.68 5.80 -3.22
N ASP A 293 27.84 6.59 -3.91
CA ASP A 293 28.27 7.81 -4.59
C ASP A 293 28.80 8.88 -3.61
N LEU A 294 28.12 9.10 -2.48
CA LEU A 294 28.57 9.98 -1.41
C LEU A 294 29.94 9.58 -0.84
N LEU A 295 30.19 8.27 -0.75
CA LEU A 295 31.49 7.72 -0.34
C LEU A 295 32.54 7.72 -1.46
N GLY A 296 32.16 8.15 -2.67
CA GLY A 296 33.04 8.20 -3.83
C GLY A 296 33.35 6.85 -4.44
N ILE A 297 32.45 5.87 -4.28
CA ILE A 297 32.58 4.50 -4.76
C ILE A 297 31.68 4.32 -5.99
N ASP A 298 32.31 4.33 -7.17
CA ASP A 298 31.68 3.91 -8.41
C ASP A 298 31.88 2.39 -8.65
N ALA A 299 31.41 1.88 -9.79
CA ALA A 299 31.53 0.46 -10.12
C ALA A 299 32.99 -0.02 -10.22
N ALA A 300 33.91 0.82 -10.72
CA ALA A 300 35.31 0.46 -10.87
C ALA A 300 36.02 0.44 -9.51
N GLU A 301 35.73 1.42 -8.67
CA GLU A 301 36.23 1.48 -7.30
C GLU A 301 35.67 0.34 -6.45
N ALA A 302 34.39 0.00 -6.60
CA ALA A 302 33.79 -1.16 -5.95
C ALA A 302 34.55 -2.44 -6.30
N GLU A 303 34.87 -2.67 -7.57
CA GLU A 303 35.66 -3.83 -8.00
C GLU A 303 37.07 -3.81 -7.39
N ARG A 304 37.76 -2.66 -7.41
CA ARG A 304 39.09 -2.49 -6.79
C ARG A 304 39.09 -2.81 -5.29
N LEU A 305 38.01 -2.43 -4.60
CA LEU A 305 37.82 -2.68 -3.17
C LEU A 305 37.34 -4.11 -2.87
N GLY A 306 37.03 -4.93 -3.89
CA GLY A 306 36.48 -6.27 -3.69
C GLY A 306 35.04 -6.26 -3.20
N ILE A 307 34.26 -5.27 -3.64
CA ILE A 307 32.85 -5.08 -3.33
C ILE A 307 31.98 -5.56 -4.49
N THR A 308 30.83 -6.14 -4.17
CA THR A 308 29.78 -6.44 -5.15
C THR A 308 28.42 -6.00 -4.62
N THR A 309 27.48 -5.75 -5.53
CA THR A 309 26.11 -5.37 -5.17
C THR A 309 25.10 -6.31 -5.79
N TYR A 310 24.02 -6.62 -5.06
CA TYR A 310 22.91 -7.44 -5.52
C TYR A 310 21.61 -6.68 -5.35
N LYS A 311 20.89 -6.49 -6.45
CA LYS A 311 19.57 -5.87 -6.43
C LYS A 311 18.51 -6.96 -6.41
N ILE A 312 17.65 -6.93 -5.40
CA ILE A 312 16.48 -7.79 -5.31
C ILE A 312 15.30 -7.06 -5.96
N GLY A 313 14.67 -7.71 -6.93
CA GLY A 313 13.42 -7.27 -7.54
C GLY A 313 12.20 -7.97 -6.92
N GLN A 314 12.30 -9.28 -6.63
CA GLN A 314 11.26 -10.05 -5.93
C GLN A 314 11.67 -10.28 -4.46
N THR A 315 11.11 -9.49 -3.55
CA THR A 315 11.47 -9.54 -2.12
C THR A 315 10.86 -10.75 -1.40
N PHE A 316 9.83 -11.37 -1.96
CA PHE A 316 9.30 -12.64 -1.50
C PHE A 316 8.60 -13.40 -2.64
N PRO A 317 8.68 -14.74 -2.68
CA PRO A 317 9.79 -15.50 -2.11
C PRO A 317 11.10 -15.14 -2.85
N LEU A 318 12.21 -15.00 -2.11
CA LEU A 318 13.53 -14.73 -2.69
C LEU A 318 14.00 -15.92 -3.55
N ASP A 319 14.68 -15.67 -4.68
CA ASP A 319 15.40 -16.75 -5.38
C ASP A 319 16.66 -17.15 -4.60
N MET A 320 16.46 -18.11 -3.69
CA MET A 320 17.51 -18.57 -2.77
C MET A 320 18.72 -19.16 -3.49
N THR A 321 18.53 -19.76 -4.67
CA THR A 321 19.63 -20.38 -5.44
C THR A 321 20.53 -19.32 -6.04
N SER A 322 19.99 -18.38 -6.83
CA SER A 322 20.83 -17.31 -7.41
C SER A 322 21.46 -16.42 -6.34
N PHE A 323 20.77 -16.22 -5.20
CA PHE A 323 21.35 -15.51 -4.08
C PHE A 323 22.53 -16.27 -3.46
N HIS A 324 22.39 -17.59 -3.23
CA HIS A 324 23.47 -18.43 -2.71
C HIS A 324 24.68 -18.41 -3.64
N ASP A 325 24.47 -18.56 -4.96
CA ASP A 325 25.52 -18.47 -5.98
C ASP A 325 26.20 -17.10 -5.96
N TRP A 326 25.45 -16.01 -5.82
CA TRP A 326 26.02 -14.66 -5.70
C TRP A 326 26.87 -14.50 -4.44
N ALA A 327 26.42 -15.12 -3.34
CA ALA A 327 27.03 -15.05 -2.02
C ALA A 327 28.28 -15.92 -1.88
N GLU A 328 28.62 -16.75 -2.88
CA GLU A 328 29.83 -17.57 -2.87
C GLU A 328 31.09 -16.70 -2.82
N GLY A 329 31.98 -16.98 -1.87
CA GLY A 329 33.27 -16.30 -1.70
C GLY A 329 33.23 -14.96 -0.97
N LEU A 330 32.04 -14.45 -0.64
CA LEU A 330 31.90 -13.29 0.25
C LEU A 330 32.31 -13.68 1.68
N ASP A 331 32.86 -12.72 2.43
CA ASP A 331 33.10 -12.81 3.87
C ASP A 331 32.01 -12.06 4.65
N LEU A 332 31.44 -11.02 4.04
CA LEU A 332 30.43 -10.15 4.62
C LEU A 332 29.33 -9.82 3.60
N ILE A 333 28.07 -9.94 4.04
CA ILE A 333 26.88 -9.46 3.35
C ILE A 333 26.25 -8.37 4.21
N VAL A 334 25.95 -7.22 3.62
CA VAL A 334 25.29 -6.09 4.27
C VAL A 334 23.94 -5.87 3.61
N VAL A 335 22.87 -6.11 4.35
CA VAL A 335 21.48 -5.97 3.92
C VAL A 335 21.00 -4.57 4.28
N VAL A 336 20.82 -3.72 3.28
CA VAL A 336 20.22 -2.39 3.44
C VAL A 336 18.71 -2.55 3.26
N GLU A 337 18.03 -2.67 4.39
CA GLU A 337 16.59 -2.92 4.48
C GLU A 337 15.99 -2.02 5.56
N GLU A 338 14.87 -1.39 5.24
CA GLU A 338 14.10 -0.58 6.19
C GLU A 338 12.86 -1.34 6.69
N LYS A 339 12.36 -0.95 7.87
CA LYS A 339 11.21 -1.60 8.54
C LYS A 339 11.53 -3.05 8.97
N ARG A 340 10.51 -3.88 9.20
CA ARG A 340 10.72 -5.25 9.70
C ARG A 340 11.42 -6.08 8.63
N LYS A 341 12.49 -6.75 9.04
CA LYS A 341 13.38 -7.57 8.21
C LYS A 341 12.69 -8.74 7.51
N LEU A 342 12.47 -8.63 6.20
CA LEU A 342 11.99 -9.70 5.33
C LEU A 342 13.13 -10.31 4.52
N ILE A 343 13.96 -9.46 3.90
CA ILE A 343 15.09 -9.85 3.07
C ILE A 343 16.20 -10.44 3.95
N GLU A 344 16.56 -9.80 5.07
CA GLU A 344 17.63 -10.28 5.94
C GLU A 344 17.36 -11.72 6.45
N VAL A 345 16.10 -12.03 6.76
CA VAL A 345 15.71 -13.36 7.27
C VAL A 345 15.86 -14.42 6.18
N GLN A 346 15.34 -14.14 4.97
CA GLN A 346 15.46 -15.03 3.82
C GLN A 346 16.92 -15.25 3.41
N ILE A 347 17.75 -14.20 3.43
CA ILE A 347 19.18 -14.30 3.16
C ILE A 347 19.87 -15.21 4.18
N LYS A 348 19.56 -15.04 5.46
CA LYS A 348 20.14 -15.89 6.52
C LYS A 348 19.72 -17.34 6.36
N GLU A 349 18.47 -17.59 5.98
CA GLU A 349 17.95 -18.92 5.65
C GLU A 349 18.68 -19.52 4.44
N ALA A 350 18.84 -18.75 3.36
CA ALA A 350 19.47 -19.19 2.10
C ALA A 350 20.90 -19.72 2.28
N ILE A 351 21.66 -19.18 3.25
CA ILE A 351 23.05 -19.56 3.49
C ILE A 351 23.27 -20.30 4.81
N PHE A 352 22.20 -20.64 5.55
CA PHE A 352 22.33 -21.13 6.93
C PHE A 352 23.21 -22.39 7.01
N ASP A 353 22.90 -23.40 6.20
CA ASP A 353 23.58 -24.70 6.21
C ASP A 353 24.99 -24.66 5.59
N ASP A 354 25.30 -23.64 4.79
CA ASP A 354 26.60 -23.47 4.12
C ASP A 354 27.27 -22.15 4.50
N ARG A 355 27.07 -21.65 5.72
CA ARG A 355 27.48 -20.27 6.06
C ARG A 355 28.99 -20.01 5.83
N ARG A 356 29.87 -21.01 5.99
CA ARG A 356 31.34 -20.89 5.82
C ARG A 356 31.97 -19.66 6.52
N GLY A 357 31.43 -19.29 7.68
CA GLY A 357 31.88 -18.11 8.43
C GLY A 357 31.37 -16.75 7.91
N ARG A 358 30.60 -16.72 6.81
CA ARG A 358 30.00 -15.49 6.25
C ARG A 358 29.21 -14.71 7.29
N ARG A 359 29.47 -13.42 7.42
CA ARG A 359 28.68 -12.52 8.29
C ARG A 359 27.55 -11.90 7.49
N VAL A 360 26.41 -11.69 8.15
CA VAL A 360 25.25 -10.99 7.57
C VAL A 360 24.88 -9.85 8.51
N TYR A 361 25.15 -8.63 8.07
CA TYR A 361 24.78 -7.40 8.75
C TYR A 361 23.45 -6.90 8.17
N GLY A 362 22.56 -6.40 9.02
CA GLY A 362 21.26 -5.87 8.62
C GLY A 362 20.76 -4.95 9.72
N TRP A 363 19.73 -5.36 10.45
CA TRP A 363 19.26 -4.62 11.64
C TRP A 363 20.39 -4.36 12.65
N TYR A 364 21.18 -5.40 12.95
CA TYR A 364 22.40 -5.33 13.76
C TYR A 364 23.54 -6.05 13.06
N LYS A 365 24.78 -5.81 13.49
CA LYS A 365 25.95 -6.56 13.01
C LYS A 365 25.91 -8.03 13.48
N SER A 366 25.43 -8.29 14.70
CA SER A 366 25.25 -9.64 15.24
C SER A 366 23.84 -10.23 15.02
N GLY A 367 22.99 -9.57 14.23
CA GLY A 367 21.61 -10.00 13.99
C GLY A 367 20.74 -9.93 15.26
N ALA A 368 19.82 -10.87 15.44
CA ALA A 368 18.88 -10.84 16.57
C ALA A 368 19.56 -10.99 17.95
N GLY A 369 20.78 -11.53 18.02
CA GLY A 369 21.57 -11.58 19.27
C GLY A 369 22.12 -10.22 19.70
N GLY A 370 22.05 -9.21 18.84
CA GLY A 370 22.55 -7.87 19.04
C GLY A 370 21.54 -6.86 19.56
N MET A 371 20.42 -7.28 20.16
CA MET A 371 19.40 -6.34 20.66
C MET A 371 19.90 -5.33 21.73
N HIS A 372 21.15 -5.48 22.19
CA HIS A 372 21.84 -4.57 23.09
C HIS A 372 22.95 -3.74 22.40
N GLU A 373 23.17 -3.93 21.11
CA GLU A 373 24.11 -3.17 20.29
C GLU A 373 23.41 -1.96 19.64
N ASP A 374 24.21 -1.07 19.06
CA ASP A 374 23.67 0.02 18.24
C ASP A 374 23.02 -0.55 16.97
N GLU A 375 21.81 -0.10 16.67
CA GLU A 375 21.12 -0.44 15.41
C GLU A 375 21.99 0.02 14.22
N LEU A 376 22.27 -0.92 13.32
CA LEU A 376 22.93 -0.62 12.06
C LEU A 376 21.93 0.03 11.11
N PHE A 377 20.83 -0.67 10.79
CA PHE A 377 19.70 -0.14 10.04
C PHE A 377 18.41 -0.28 10.87
N PRO A 378 17.70 0.81 11.21
CA PRO A 378 16.51 0.74 12.05
C PRO A 378 15.36 -0.04 11.40
N THR A 379 14.66 -0.83 12.22
CA THR A 379 13.44 -1.55 11.83
C THR A 379 12.16 -0.72 11.99
N ARG A 380 12.32 0.58 12.27
CA ARG A 380 11.26 1.59 12.42
C ARG A 380 11.57 2.78 11.51
N MET A 381 10.52 3.48 11.07
CA MET A 381 10.61 4.60 10.11
C MET A 381 11.30 4.19 8.80
N ALA A 382 11.60 5.18 7.95
CA ALA A 382 12.35 4.98 6.71
C ALA A 382 13.85 5.17 6.95
N LEU A 383 14.68 4.54 6.11
CA LEU A 383 16.12 4.81 6.05
C LEU A 383 16.38 6.16 5.35
N ASP A 384 17.47 6.79 5.76
CA ASP A 384 17.99 8.01 5.15
C ASP A 384 19.32 7.70 4.40
N PRO A 385 19.52 8.18 3.16
CA PRO A 385 20.73 7.90 2.39
C PRO A 385 22.03 8.32 3.09
N VAL A 386 22.02 9.40 3.87
CA VAL A 386 23.21 9.89 4.59
C VAL A 386 23.53 8.97 5.77
N MET A 387 22.51 8.47 6.49
CA MET A 387 22.67 7.40 7.47
C MET A 387 23.28 6.15 6.81
N VAL A 388 22.75 5.72 5.67
CA VAL A 388 23.25 4.54 4.95
C VAL A 388 24.71 4.74 4.54
N ALA A 389 25.08 5.92 4.04
CA ALA A 389 26.47 6.27 3.71
C ALA A 389 27.40 6.21 4.92
N ALA A 390 27.00 6.79 6.06
CA ALA A 390 27.78 6.74 7.29
C ALA A 390 28.03 5.30 7.74
N ARG A 391 26.96 4.49 7.81
CA ARG A 391 27.07 3.08 8.24
C ARG A 391 27.90 2.22 7.30
N ILE A 392 27.74 2.39 5.98
CA ILE A 392 28.53 1.67 4.99
C ILE A 392 29.99 2.09 5.06
N GLY A 393 30.28 3.39 5.17
CA GLY A 393 31.65 3.88 5.27
C GLY A 393 32.35 3.34 6.52
N ASP A 394 31.68 3.33 7.67
CA ASP A 394 32.20 2.74 8.91
C ASP A 394 32.54 1.25 8.73
N ILE A 395 31.63 0.48 8.12
CA ILE A 395 31.87 -0.95 7.79
C ILE A 395 33.10 -1.09 6.89
N LEU A 396 33.22 -0.27 5.83
CA LEU A 396 34.37 -0.36 4.93
C LEU A 396 35.68 -0.04 5.65
N VAL A 397 35.69 0.92 6.57
CA VAL A 397 36.88 1.22 7.39
C VAL A 397 37.24 0.03 8.28
N GLU A 398 36.26 -0.57 8.97
CA GLU A 398 36.45 -1.75 9.83
C GLU A 398 36.97 -2.97 9.05
N GLU A 399 36.48 -3.18 7.83
CA GLU A 399 36.89 -4.29 6.95
C GLU A 399 38.21 -4.01 6.19
N GLY A 400 38.94 -2.94 6.55
CA GLY A 400 40.23 -2.59 5.93
C GLY A 400 40.12 -2.07 4.50
N ARG A 401 38.93 -1.62 4.09
CA ARG A 401 38.60 -1.04 2.77
C ARG A 401 38.36 0.47 2.80
N GLY A 402 38.58 1.12 3.95
CA GLY A 402 38.45 2.57 4.12
C GLY A 402 39.58 3.35 3.44
N THR A 403 39.36 3.78 2.21
CA THR A 403 40.26 4.68 1.48
C THR A 403 40.28 6.08 2.10
N ASP A 404 41.27 6.90 1.75
CA ASP A 404 41.31 8.30 2.20
C ASP A 404 40.06 9.08 1.73
N ARG A 405 39.53 8.73 0.56
CA ARG A 405 38.29 9.31 0.03
C ARG A 405 37.07 8.91 0.87
N VAL A 406 36.93 7.64 1.23
CA VAL A 406 35.85 7.16 2.11
C VAL A 406 35.92 7.85 3.47
N LYS A 407 37.11 7.95 4.07
CA LYS A 407 37.31 8.62 5.36
C LYS A 407 37.00 10.11 5.29
N ALA A 408 37.41 10.80 4.22
CA ALA A 408 37.09 12.20 4.01
C ALA A 408 35.57 12.41 3.85
N ALA A 409 34.89 11.54 3.09
CA ALA A 409 33.43 11.59 2.94
C ALA A 409 32.70 11.40 4.28
N LEU A 410 33.13 10.43 5.10
CA LEU A 410 32.60 10.23 6.45
C LEU A 410 32.75 11.46 7.33
N GLN A 411 33.89 12.16 7.23
CA GLN A 411 34.10 13.38 7.99
C GLN A 411 33.16 14.50 7.55
N VAL A 412 32.96 14.69 6.24
CA VAL A 412 31.99 15.66 5.70
C VAL A 412 30.57 15.34 6.18
N ILE A 413 30.17 14.08 6.14
CA ILE A 413 28.85 13.63 6.63
C ILE A 413 28.69 13.93 8.11
N GLY A 414 29.68 13.58 8.94
CA GLY A 414 29.65 13.82 10.37
C GLY A 414 29.61 15.30 10.75
N ASP A 415 30.29 16.16 9.99
CA ASP A 415 30.28 17.60 10.21
C ASP A 415 28.94 18.23 9.81
N ALA A 416 28.35 17.80 8.69
CA ALA A 416 27.02 18.24 8.25
C ALA A 416 25.93 17.89 9.29
N GLN A 417 25.98 16.67 9.85
CA GLN A 417 25.03 16.24 10.90
C GLN A 417 25.14 17.10 12.17
N LYS A 418 26.35 17.48 12.59
CA LYS A 418 26.55 18.37 13.75
C LYS A 418 26.01 19.78 13.50
N SER A 419 26.13 20.27 12.27
CA SER A 419 25.60 21.59 11.87
C SER A 419 24.07 21.62 11.72
N ALA A 420 23.43 20.46 11.51
CA ALA A 420 21.97 20.34 11.33
C ALA A 420 21.14 20.48 12.62
N ASN A 421 21.75 20.74 13.78
CA ASN A 421 21.08 21.05 15.07
C ASN A 421 20.33 22.40 15.09
N THR A 422 19.85 22.87 13.94
CA THR A 422 19.02 24.08 13.85
C THR A 422 17.63 23.76 14.38
N GLN A 423 17.09 24.61 15.26
CA GLN A 423 15.76 24.45 15.84
C GLN A 423 14.72 24.17 14.75
N ASP A 424 13.93 23.12 14.98
CA ASP A 424 12.82 22.71 14.13
C ASP A 424 11.95 23.94 13.78
N LEU A 425 11.84 24.24 12.50
CA LEU A 425 10.85 25.22 12.02
C LEU A 425 9.50 24.75 12.55
N ALA A 426 8.78 25.62 13.27
CA ALA A 426 7.50 25.30 13.91
C ALA A 426 6.66 24.37 13.03
N ALA A 427 6.39 23.16 13.52
CA ALA A 427 5.71 22.13 12.76
C ALA A 427 4.39 22.70 12.22
N ARG A 428 4.25 22.72 10.88
CA ARG A 428 3.01 23.15 10.22
C ARG A 428 1.96 22.05 10.37
N LEU A 429 1.31 22.01 11.52
CA LEU A 429 0.25 21.05 11.80
C LEU A 429 -0.90 21.24 10.79
N PRO A 430 -1.40 20.15 10.18
CA PRO A 430 -2.57 20.22 9.32
C PRO A 430 -3.77 20.80 10.06
N TYR A 431 -4.54 21.65 9.39
CA TYR A 431 -5.74 22.27 9.95
C TYR A 431 -6.92 22.15 8.98
N PHE A 432 -8.14 22.35 9.49
CA PHE A 432 -9.34 22.35 8.64
C PHE A 432 -9.29 23.47 7.59
N CYS A 433 -9.81 23.18 6.39
CA CYS A 433 -9.98 24.19 5.35
C CYS A 433 -10.89 25.34 5.85
N SER A 434 -10.67 26.56 5.34
CA SER A 434 -11.52 27.71 5.64
C SER A 434 -12.99 27.39 5.30
N GLY A 435 -13.87 27.55 6.29
CA GLY A 435 -15.31 27.26 6.13
C GLY A 435 -15.69 25.78 6.28
N CYS A 436 -14.76 24.87 6.53
CA CYS A 436 -15.05 23.44 6.62
C CYS A 436 -16.03 23.13 7.78
N PRO A 437 -17.11 22.36 7.54
CA PRO A 437 -18.09 21.98 8.56
C PRO A 437 -17.47 21.18 9.72
N HIS A 438 -16.36 20.48 9.48
CA HIS A 438 -15.61 19.73 10.51
C HIS A 438 -15.06 20.59 11.64
N ASN A 439 -14.85 21.90 11.43
CA ASN A 439 -14.30 22.77 12.48
C ASN A 439 -15.27 22.98 13.65
N THR A 440 -16.57 23.08 13.37
CA THR A 440 -17.60 23.19 14.41
C THR A 440 -18.12 21.84 14.85
N SER A 441 -18.32 20.91 13.90
CA SER A 441 -18.97 19.64 14.19
C SER A 441 -18.15 18.66 15.04
N THR A 442 -16.84 18.88 15.17
CA THR A 442 -15.97 18.06 16.03
C THR A 442 -15.89 18.55 17.48
N LYS A 443 -16.48 19.71 17.81
CA LYS A 443 -16.67 20.13 19.20
C LYS A 443 -17.71 19.22 19.88
N VAL A 444 -17.62 19.11 21.20
CA VAL A 444 -18.57 18.37 22.04
C VAL A 444 -18.85 19.17 23.32
N PRO A 445 -19.97 18.91 24.04
CA PRO A 445 -20.29 19.62 25.27
C PRO A 445 -19.23 19.40 26.35
N GLU A 446 -19.12 20.34 27.28
CA GLU A 446 -18.21 20.23 28.42
C GLU A 446 -18.47 18.93 29.22
N GLY A 447 -17.39 18.29 29.68
CA GLY A 447 -17.43 16.99 30.36
C GLY A 447 -17.66 15.78 29.44
N SER A 448 -17.98 16.00 28.16
CA SER A 448 -18.14 14.93 27.17
C SER A 448 -16.82 14.52 26.54
N ARG A 449 -16.80 13.32 25.96
CA ARG A 449 -15.66 12.78 25.23
C ARG A 449 -16.10 12.33 23.84
N ALA A 450 -15.27 12.62 22.84
CA ALA A 450 -15.43 12.11 21.49
C ALA A 450 -14.29 11.17 21.08
N TYR A 451 -14.63 10.26 20.17
CA TYR A 451 -13.70 9.51 19.35
C TYR A 451 -13.68 10.05 17.91
N ALA A 452 -12.53 9.91 17.25
CA ALA A 452 -12.34 10.18 15.83
C ALA A 452 -12.25 8.87 15.04
N GLY A 453 -12.64 8.88 13.77
CA GLY A 453 -12.25 7.89 12.79
C GLY A 453 -11.07 8.35 11.93
N ILE A 454 -10.83 7.62 10.84
CA ILE A 454 -9.84 7.99 9.82
C ILE A 454 -10.48 8.95 8.81
N GLY A 455 -9.94 10.17 8.73
CA GLY A 455 -10.39 11.22 7.82
C GLY A 455 -10.01 12.61 8.33
N CYS A 456 -10.62 13.68 7.80
CA CYS A 456 -10.34 15.04 8.27
C CYS A 456 -10.62 15.20 9.78
N HIS A 457 -11.61 14.50 10.32
CA HIS A 457 -11.95 14.54 11.74
C HIS A 457 -10.89 13.89 12.64
N PHE A 458 -9.91 13.15 12.09
CA PHE A 458 -8.72 12.72 12.82
C PHE A 458 -7.83 13.90 13.23
N MET A 459 -7.78 14.97 12.41
CA MET A 459 -6.90 16.13 12.66
C MET A 459 -7.21 16.86 13.97
N VAL A 460 -8.39 16.62 14.54
CA VAL A 460 -8.80 17.11 15.85
C VAL A 460 -7.83 16.67 16.96
N GLN A 461 -7.13 15.55 16.77
CA GLN A 461 -6.11 15.05 17.72
C GLN A 461 -4.95 16.04 17.92
N TRP A 462 -4.73 16.97 16.97
CA TRP A 462 -3.70 18.01 17.07
C TRP A 462 -4.26 19.37 17.53
N MET A 463 -5.53 19.41 17.93
CA MET A 463 -6.24 20.63 18.33
C MET A 463 -6.63 20.57 19.81
N ASP A 464 -6.87 21.74 20.40
CA ASP A 464 -7.39 21.84 21.77
C ASP A 464 -8.90 21.51 21.82
N ARG A 465 -9.21 20.20 21.85
CA ARG A 465 -10.56 19.62 21.75
C ARG A 465 -10.69 18.33 22.57
N SER A 466 -11.90 18.04 23.06
CA SER A 466 -12.21 16.82 23.85
C SER A 466 -12.41 15.56 23.00
N THR A 467 -11.71 15.43 21.88
CA THR A 467 -11.66 14.21 21.05
C THR A 467 -10.31 13.55 21.27
N THR A 468 -10.26 12.48 22.07
CA THR A 468 -8.99 11.99 22.63
C THR A 468 -8.60 10.59 22.20
N GLY A 469 -9.44 9.90 21.42
CA GLY A 469 -9.09 8.59 20.86
C GLY A 469 -9.54 8.41 19.43
N PHE A 470 -9.06 7.34 18.82
CA PHE A 470 -9.37 6.97 17.45
C PHE A 470 -9.24 5.47 17.25
N THR A 471 -9.69 4.99 16.10
CA THR A 471 -9.56 3.58 15.67
C THR A 471 -9.39 3.50 14.16
N HIS A 472 -9.27 2.28 13.64
CA HIS A 472 -9.18 2.00 12.20
C HIS A 472 -10.51 2.27 11.48
N MET A 473 -10.44 2.52 10.17
CA MET A 473 -11.60 2.80 9.33
C MET A 473 -12.59 1.61 9.33
N GLY A 474 -13.86 1.87 9.65
CA GLY A 474 -14.90 0.85 9.86
C GLY A 474 -15.07 0.38 11.29
N GLY A 475 -14.12 0.68 12.19
CA GLY A 475 -14.21 0.34 13.61
C GLY A 475 -14.75 1.49 14.48
N GLU A 476 -15.04 2.65 13.90
CA GLU A 476 -15.46 3.86 14.62
C GLU A 476 -16.63 3.58 15.55
N GLY A 477 -16.45 3.85 16.85
CA GLY A 477 -17.47 3.68 17.89
C GLY A 477 -17.56 2.25 18.43
N ALA A 478 -17.07 1.24 17.70
CA ALA A 478 -17.10 -0.14 18.17
C ALA A 478 -16.14 -0.40 19.33
N ASN A 479 -15.06 0.38 19.46
CA ASN A 479 -14.18 0.36 20.63
C ASN A 479 -14.94 0.73 21.92
N TRP A 480 -15.94 1.63 21.84
CA TRP A 480 -16.77 1.98 22.99
C TRP A 480 -17.67 0.83 23.44
N ILE A 481 -18.09 -0.07 22.54
CA ILE A 481 -18.85 -1.28 22.92
C ILE A 481 -18.06 -2.10 23.95
N GLY A 482 -16.75 -2.23 23.76
CA GLY A 482 -15.86 -2.93 24.70
C GLY A 482 -15.50 -2.12 25.95
N GLU A 483 -15.43 -0.79 25.85
CA GLU A 483 -15.07 0.08 26.98
C GLU A 483 -16.26 0.37 27.93
N ALA A 484 -17.46 0.56 27.39
CA ALA A 484 -18.63 1.05 28.13
C ALA A 484 -18.97 0.22 29.38
N PRO A 485 -18.95 -1.13 29.36
CA PRO A 485 -19.27 -1.94 30.54
C PRO A 485 -18.28 -1.78 31.71
N PHE A 486 -17.10 -1.22 31.45
CA PHE A 486 -16.02 -1.05 32.44
C PHE A 486 -15.72 0.43 32.73
N SER A 487 -16.57 1.34 32.25
CA SER A 487 -16.39 2.79 32.42
C SER A 487 -17.42 3.36 33.38
N THR A 488 -17.03 4.34 34.19
CA THR A 488 -17.98 5.20 34.93
C THR A 488 -18.65 6.23 34.02
N ARG A 489 -18.16 6.39 32.78
CA ARG A 489 -18.75 7.25 31.77
C ARG A 489 -19.88 6.51 31.07
N ALA A 490 -21.05 7.13 31.02
CA ALA A 490 -22.25 6.51 30.44
C ALA A 490 -22.33 6.63 28.91
N HIS A 491 -21.65 7.60 28.31
CA HIS A 491 -21.82 7.98 26.90
C HIS A 491 -20.54 8.54 26.28
N VAL A 492 -20.37 8.34 24.97
CA VAL A 492 -19.39 9.05 24.14
C VAL A 492 -20.00 9.48 22.80
N PHE A 493 -19.38 10.48 22.18
CA PHE A 493 -19.63 10.83 20.78
C PHE A 493 -18.62 10.12 19.86
N GLN A 494 -19.04 9.72 18.67
CA GLN A 494 -18.15 9.21 17.62
C GLN A 494 -18.27 10.09 16.38
N ASN A 495 -17.20 10.80 16.02
CA ASN A 495 -17.13 11.51 14.74
C ASN A 495 -16.91 10.49 13.61
N LEU A 496 -17.73 10.58 12.56
CA LEU A 496 -17.69 9.70 11.40
C LEU A 496 -17.91 10.53 10.13
N GLY A 497 -17.01 10.44 9.14
CA GLY A 497 -17.26 11.09 7.85
C GLY A 497 -18.28 10.30 7.02
N ASP A 498 -18.98 10.97 6.10
CA ASP A 498 -19.86 10.33 5.11
C ASP A 498 -19.16 9.29 4.23
N GLY A 499 -17.94 9.56 3.78
CA GLY A 499 -17.10 8.58 3.06
C GLY A 499 -16.81 7.34 3.91
N THR A 500 -16.48 7.52 5.18
CA THR A 500 -16.25 6.41 6.12
C THR A 500 -17.53 5.63 6.40
N TYR A 501 -18.65 6.33 6.57
CA TYR A 501 -19.97 5.72 6.75
C TYR A 501 -20.26 4.74 5.60
N ASN A 502 -20.05 5.21 4.35
CA ASN A 502 -20.27 4.42 3.14
C ASN A 502 -19.30 3.25 2.99
N HIS A 503 -18.01 3.49 3.27
CA HIS A 503 -16.93 2.53 3.12
C HIS A 503 -17.11 1.28 4.02
N SER A 504 -17.35 1.51 5.32
CA SER A 504 -17.47 0.44 6.31
C SER A 504 -18.10 0.85 7.65
N GLY A 505 -18.25 2.15 7.93
CA GLY A 505 -18.76 2.66 9.21
C GLY A 505 -20.21 2.29 9.50
N VAL A 506 -21.01 2.01 8.46
CA VAL A 506 -22.39 1.51 8.61
C VAL A 506 -22.46 0.23 9.46
N LEU A 507 -21.45 -0.65 9.37
CA LEU A 507 -21.40 -1.89 10.17
C LEU A 507 -21.15 -1.60 11.65
N ALA A 508 -20.38 -0.56 11.98
CA ALA A 508 -20.13 -0.17 13.37
C ALA A 508 -21.40 0.34 14.06
N ILE A 509 -22.24 1.11 13.34
CA ILE A 509 -23.55 1.56 13.85
C ILE A 509 -24.45 0.36 14.14
N ARG A 510 -24.50 -0.63 13.23
CA ARG A 510 -25.26 -1.88 13.44
C ARG A 510 -24.74 -2.68 14.64
N ALA A 511 -23.43 -2.76 14.82
CA ALA A 511 -22.83 -3.44 15.97
C ALA A 511 -23.19 -2.74 17.30
N ALA A 512 -23.15 -1.41 17.34
CA ALA A 512 -23.54 -0.64 18.52
C ALA A 512 -25.03 -0.80 18.86
N LEU A 513 -25.90 -0.87 17.84
CA LEU A 513 -27.33 -1.15 18.00
C LEU A 513 -27.55 -2.54 18.60
N ALA A 514 -26.89 -3.56 18.04
CA ALA A 514 -26.97 -4.94 18.52
C ALA A 514 -26.48 -5.08 19.97
N ALA A 515 -25.46 -4.31 20.34
CA ALA A 515 -24.90 -4.28 21.70
C ALA A 515 -25.69 -3.39 22.68
N GLY A 516 -26.72 -2.65 22.24
CA GLY A 516 -27.46 -1.72 23.09
C GLY A 516 -26.59 -0.61 23.70
N THR A 517 -25.54 -0.19 22.99
CA THR A 517 -24.53 0.73 23.52
C THR A 517 -25.04 2.18 23.53
N ASN A 518 -24.80 2.89 24.63
CA ASN A 518 -25.10 4.32 24.76
C ASN A 518 -24.03 5.15 24.03
N ILE A 519 -24.33 5.57 22.80
CA ILE A 519 -23.39 6.30 21.93
C ILE A 519 -24.14 7.21 20.95
N THR A 520 -23.55 8.36 20.65
CA THR A 520 -24.02 9.23 19.56
C THR A 520 -23.01 9.23 18.42
N TYR A 521 -23.42 8.76 17.25
CA TYR A 521 -22.66 8.91 16.03
C TYR A 521 -22.92 10.27 15.40
N LYS A 522 -21.86 11.03 15.13
CA LYS A 522 -21.91 12.29 14.39
C LYS A 522 -21.43 12.04 12.98
N ILE A 523 -22.37 11.88 12.06
CA ILE A 523 -22.08 11.70 10.63
C ILE A 523 -21.86 13.09 10.04
N LEU A 524 -20.62 13.38 9.67
CA LEU A 524 -20.18 14.66 9.14
C LEU A 524 -20.20 14.57 7.61
N PHE A 525 -21.25 15.12 7.01
CA PHE A 525 -21.48 15.09 5.58
C PHE A 525 -20.77 16.28 4.91
N ASN A 526 -19.98 16.01 3.87
CA ASN A 526 -19.31 17.05 3.09
C ASN A 526 -19.22 16.71 1.60
N ASP A 527 -19.88 15.63 1.16
CA ASP A 527 -19.97 15.13 -0.23
C ASP A 527 -18.60 14.79 -0.87
N ALA A 528 -17.53 14.74 -0.07
CA ALA A 528 -16.17 14.63 -0.57
C ALA A 528 -15.24 13.85 0.35
N VAL A 529 -14.48 12.93 -0.25
CA VAL A 529 -13.30 12.32 0.39
C VAL A 529 -12.16 13.33 0.32
N ALA A 530 -12.20 14.28 1.26
CA ALA A 530 -11.37 15.48 1.24
C ALA A 530 -9.86 15.19 1.37
N MET A 531 -9.47 14.20 2.19
CA MET A 531 -8.06 13.83 2.39
C MET A 531 -7.38 13.24 1.15
N THR A 532 -8.13 12.90 0.11
CA THR A 532 -7.62 12.38 -1.17
C THR A 532 -7.76 13.39 -2.31
N GLY A 533 -7.83 14.69 -1.99
CA GLY A 533 -7.93 15.76 -2.99
C GLY A 533 -9.37 16.11 -3.41
N GLY A 534 -10.36 15.84 -2.55
CA GLY A 534 -11.76 16.28 -2.77
C GLY A 534 -12.52 15.46 -3.82
N GLN A 535 -12.24 14.16 -3.88
CA GLN A 535 -12.95 13.24 -4.79
C GLN A 535 -14.34 12.91 -4.24
N THR A 536 -15.33 12.71 -5.12
CA THR A 536 -16.70 12.32 -4.72
C THR A 536 -16.70 10.95 -4.02
N ASN A 537 -17.71 10.68 -3.20
CA ASN A 537 -17.94 9.36 -2.62
C ASN A 537 -18.55 8.38 -3.67
N GLU A 538 -18.35 7.08 -3.47
CA GLU A 538 -18.93 6.01 -4.30
C GLU A 538 -20.43 5.83 -4.01
N GLY A 539 -21.22 5.48 -5.03
CA GLY A 539 -22.61 4.99 -4.80
C GLY A 539 -23.68 6.09 -4.61
N GLY A 540 -23.33 7.37 -4.79
CA GLY A 540 -24.28 8.49 -4.81
C GLY A 540 -24.96 8.69 -3.47
N LEU A 541 -24.17 8.80 -2.41
CA LEU A 541 -24.67 8.94 -1.05
C LEU A 541 -25.05 10.41 -0.79
N THR A 542 -26.33 10.65 -0.47
CA THR A 542 -26.84 11.98 -0.09
C THR A 542 -27.26 12.00 1.37
N ALA A 543 -27.32 13.18 1.99
CA ALA A 543 -27.72 13.32 3.39
C ALA A 543 -29.11 12.72 3.69
N ASP A 544 -30.11 12.91 2.81
CA ASP A 544 -31.45 12.32 2.95
C ASP A 544 -31.43 10.79 2.87
N ARG A 545 -30.52 10.22 2.07
CA ARG A 545 -30.31 8.78 1.97
C ARG A 545 -29.68 8.21 3.24
N ILE A 546 -28.65 8.88 3.79
CA ILE A 546 -28.06 8.51 5.09
C ILE A 546 -29.15 8.49 6.16
N ALA A 547 -29.98 9.54 6.24
CA ALA A 547 -31.07 9.63 7.21
C ALA A 547 -32.07 8.47 7.10
N ARG A 548 -32.45 8.07 5.87
CA ARG A 548 -33.31 6.90 5.61
C ARG A 548 -32.64 5.59 6.04
N GLU A 549 -31.36 5.42 5.73
CA GLU A 549 -30.61 4.22 6.06
C GLU A 549 -30.46 4.05 7.58
N VAL A 550 -30.08 5.10 8.33
CA VAL A 550 -29.96 5.04 9.80
C VAL A 550 -31.31 4.81 10.48
N GLN A 551 -32.40 5.41 9.96
CA GLN A 551 -33.75 5.12 10.46
C GLN A 551 -34.13 3.66 10.19
N ALA A 552 -33.87 3.14 9.00
CA ALA A 552 -34.16 1.76 8.62
C ALA A 552 -33.33 0.73 9.42
N MET A 553 -32.13 1.11 9.87
CA MET A 553 -31.31 0.29 10.78
C MET A 553 -31.92 0.17 12.19
N GLY A 554 -32.87 1.03 12.55
CA GLY A 554 -33.52 1.04 13.87
C GLY A 554 -33.00 2.10 14.83
N VAL A 555 -32.26 3.11 14.36
CA VAL A 555 -31.86 4.25 15.20
C VAL A 555 -33.10 5.09 15.53
N GLY A 556 -33.51 5.09 16.80
CA GLY A 556 -34.73 5.78 17.26
C GLY A 556 -34.58 7.29 17.45
N HIS A 557 -33.35 7.79 17.60
CA HIS A 557 -33.07 9.21 17.84
C HIS A 557 -32.12 9.75 16.78
N ILE A 558 -32.68 10.52 15.84
CA ILE A 558 -31.95 11.12 14.72
C ILE A 558 -32.22 12.62 14.70
N ALA A 559 -31.17 13.42 14.62
CA ALA A 559 -31.23 14.86 14.38
C ALA A 559 -30.41 15.22 13.14
N VAL A 560 -30.92 16.15 12.33
CA VAL A 560 -30.19 16.75 11.22
C VAL A 560 -29.81 18.17 11.62
N VAL A 561 -28.51 18.44 11.67
CA VAL A 561 -27.96 19.78 11.92
C VAL A 561 -27.47 20.33 10.61
N VAL A 562 -27.97 21.49 10.19
CA VAL A 562 -27.72 22.05 8.85
C VAL A 562 -27.11 23.44 8.98
N ASP A 563 -26.06 23.73 8.21
CA ASP A 563 -25.62 25.12 8.00
C ASP A 563 -26.65 25.87 7.13
N GLU A 564 -27.11 27.04 7.56
CA GLU A 564 -28.13 27.82 6.84
C GLU A 564 -27.75 28.18 5.39
N LYS A 565 -26.46 28.11 5.06
CA LYS A 565 -25.96 28.34 3.70
C LYS A 565 -26.20 27.18 2.75
N GLU A 566 -26.47 25.98 3.26
CA GLU A 566 -26.73 24.79 2.45
C GLU A 566 -28.20 24.72 2.03
N ASP A 567 -28.45 24.62 0.73
CA ASP A 567 -29.81 24.49 0.18
C ASP A 567 -30.26 23.03 0.22
N LEU A 568 -31.11 22.69 1.20
CA LEU A 568 -31.52 21.33 1.49
C LEU A 568 -33.03 21.14 1.35
N ASP A 569 -33.45 20.26 0.44
CA ASP A 569 -34.86 19.86 0.33
C ASP A 569 -35.27 18.94 1.49
N ARG A 570 -35.83 19.57 2.53
CA ARG A 570 -36.33 18.88 3.73
C ARG A 570 -37.42 17.85 3.42
N GLY A 571 -38.16 17.99 2.32
CA GLY A 571 -39.21 17.06 1.89
C GLY A 571 -38.67 15.67 1.51
N ARG A 572 -37.36 15.56 1.22
CA ARG A 572 -36.71 14.29 0.91
C ARG A 572 -36.35 13.45 2.14
N PHE A 573 -36.30 14.07 3.32
CA PHE A 573 -35.92 13.37 4.55
C PHE A 573 -37.11 12.58 5.13
N PRO A 574 -36.84 11.51 5.88
CA PRO A 574 -37.89 10.79 6.60
C PRO A 574 -38.70 11.67 7.54
N SER A 575 -40.01 11.41 7.62
CA SER A 575 -40.89 12.09 8.57
C SER A 575 -40.47 11.80 10.01
N GLY A 576 -40.56 12.82 10.87
CA GLY A 576 -40.28 12.69 12.31
C GLY A 576 -38.84 12.95 12.72
N ILE A 577 -37.94 13.24 11.76
CA ILE A 577 -36.57 13.69 12.06
C ILE A 577 -36.57 15.18 12.35
N ALA A 578 -35.93 15.57 13.45
CA ALA A 578 -35.80 16.97 13.84
C ALA A 578 -34.67 17.67 13.06
N PHE A 579 -34.94 18.88 12.59
CA PHE A 579 -33.97 19.75 11.94
C PHE A 579 -33.56 20.88 12.88
N HIS A 580 -32.26 21.12 12.97
CA HIS A 580 -31.66 22.14 13.82
C HIS A 580 -30.65 22.98 13.01
N PRO A 581 -30.57 24.29 13.25
CA PRO A 581 -29.52 25.10 12.65
C PRO A 581 -28.18 24.83 13.33
N ARG A 582 -27.08 25.12 12.64
CA ARG A 582 -25.70 24.88 13.07
C ARG A 582 -25.38 25.38 14.49
N GLU A 583 -25.89 26.53 14.88
CA GLU A 583 -25.68 27.13 16.21
C GLU A 583 -26.30 26.33 17.36
N GLU A 584 -27.27 25.45 17.07
CA GLU A 584 -27.89 24.59 18.06
C GLU A 584 -27.15 23.27 18.28
N LEU A 585 -26.06 23.00 17.55
CA LEU A 585 -25.33 21.73 17.64
C LEU A 585 -25.03 21.31 19.09
N LEU A 586 -24.47 22.21 19.90
CA LEU A 586 -24.12 21.87 21.30
C LEU A 586 -25.36 21.51 22.13
N LYS A 587 -26.50 22.18 21.93
CA LYS A 587 -27.75 21.87 22.62
C LYS A 587 -28.29 20.49 22.19
N VAL A 588 -28.18 20.17 20.90
CA VAL A 588 -28.54 18.85 20.37
C VAL A 588 -27.64 17.77 20.97
N GLU A 589 -26.33 18.01 21.01
CA GLU A 589 -25.36 17.09 21.61
C GLU A 589 -25.62 16.88 23.11
N GLU A 590 -25.89 17.94 23.88
CA GLU A 590 -26.25 17.84 25.31
C GLU A 590 -27.46 16.94 25.52
N LYS A 591 -28.52 17.12 24.72
CA LYS A 591 -29.69 16.24 24.75
C LYS A 591 -29.33 14.79 24.40
N PHE A 592 -28.50 14.59 23.37
CA PHE A 592 -28.16 13.26 22.86
C PHE A 592 -27.21 12.48 23.76
N ARG A 593 -26.37 13.18 24.54
CA ARG A 593 -25.51 12.58 25.58
C ARG A 593 -26.30 11.80 26.62
N ASP A 594 -27.50 12.27 26.93
CA ASP A 594 -28.33 11.73 28.01
C ASP A 594 -29.36 10.69 27.49
N ILE A 595 -29.33 10.37 26.19
CA ILE A 595 -30.16 9.34 25.56
C ILE A 595 -29.54 7.96 25.79
N SER A 596 -30.37 7.00 26.23
CA SER A 596 -29.98 5.59 26.26
C SER A 596 -30.09 4.96 24.87
N GLY A 597 -29.14 4.11 24.53
CA GLY A 597 -29.00 3.46 23.23
C GLY A 597 -28.26 4.30 22.19
N VAL A 598 -28.35 3.86 20.94
CA VAL A 598 -27.67 4.50 19.82
C VAL A 598 -28.49 5.67 19.29
N SER A 599 -27.82 6.81 19.09
CA SER A 599 -28.39 7.99 18.45
C SER A 599 -27.47 8.52 17.34
N VAL A 600 -28.04 9.26 16.39
CA VAL A 600 -27.30 9.82 15.24
C VAL A 600 -27.57 11.31 15.10
N ILE A 601 -26.49 12.09 14.99
CA ILE A 601 -26.53 13.47 14.51
C ILE A 601 -25.94 13.47 13.11
N LEU A 602 -26.75 13.80 12.11
CA LEU A 602 -26.30 14.02 10.74
C LEU A 602 -26.02 15.52 10.58
N TYR A 603 -24.74 15.88 10.48
CA TYR A 603 -24.29 17.25 10.29
C TYR A 603 -24.04 17.48 8.80
N VAL A 604 -24.82 18.39 8.19
CA VAL A 604 -24.78 18.73 6.77
C VAL A 604 -24.23 20.13 6.59
#